data_AF-A0A8X6PXV4-F1
#
_entry.id   AF-A0A8X6PXV4-F1
#
_cell.length_a   1.000
_cell.length_b   1.000
_cell.length_c   1.000
_cell.angle_alpha   90.00
_cell.angle_beta   90.00
_cell.angle_gamma   90.00
#
_symmetry.space_group_name_H-M   'P 1'
#
loop_
_entity.id
_entity.type
_entity.pdbx_description
1 polymer ?
#
loop_
_entity_poly.entity_id
_entity_poly.type
_entity_poly.pdbx_seq_one_letter_code
_entity_poly.pdbx_strand_id
1 'polypeptide(L)'
;MVAQTIISDDPDLVSRSDDAFLLRFLRARKFDYTRSFGLVQNYYMMRVKNANIFKDFTPSFLKHVHQLNLQGFLPYRDPEGRAIFVFRGGLWDPSLCSADDLFRANVICLEKQIDDPLTQINGVVAILDMKMLGFHHVRHFSPSHALKIVSLVQDSFPARFKAVHIVNEPALFDLVLTIVKPLISEKIKKR
;
A
#
# COMPACT_ATOMS: atom_id res chain seq x y z
N MET A 1 10.75 18.31 18.13
CA MET A 1 11.85 17.65 18.90
C MET A 1 11.68 16.14 19.01
N VAL A 2 10.54 15.56 19.44
CA VAL A 2 10.40 14.10 19.61
C VAL A 2 10.38 13.30 18.30
N ALA A 3 9.92 13.89 17.19
CA ALA A 3 9.83 13.14 15.94
C ALA A 3 11.22 12.89 15.31
N GLN A 4 12.12 13.88 15.36
CA GLN A 4 13.46 13.82 14.76
C GLN A 4 14.40 12.80 15.41
N THR A 5 14.15 12.40 16.66
CA THR A 5 14.97 11.37 17.31
C THR A 5 14.81 10.01 16.65
N ILE A 6 13.68 9.75 15.97
CA ILE A 6 13.44 8.48 15.29
C ILE A 6 14.53 8.17 14.27
N ILE A 7 15.07 9.18 13.57
CA ILE A 7 16.11 8.93 12.55
C ILE A 7 17.53 9.06 13.09
N SER A 8 17.73 9.61 14.30
CA SER A 8 19.07 9.79 14.86
C SER A 8 19.74 8.48 15.28
N ASP A 9 18.95 7.43 15.49
CA ASP A 9 19.41 6.12 15.94
C ASP A 9 19.93 5.23 14.78
N ASP A 10 19.79 5.67 13.54
CA ASP A 10 20.32 4.99 12.33
C ASP A 10 21.05 6.00 11.44
N PRO A 11 22.38 6.17 11.59
CA PRO A 11 23.14 7.16 10.84
C PRO A 11 23.21 6.86 9.33
N ASP A 12 22.95 5.62 8.91
CA ASP A 12 22.94 5.21 7.50
C ASP A 12 21.57 5.46 6.84
N LEU A 13 20.54 5.77 7.63
CA LEU A 13 19.19 6.04 7.16
C LEU A 13 19.06 7.47 6.63
N VAL A 14 19.29 7.64 5.33
CA VAL A 14 19.02 8.90 4.62
C VAL A 14 17.51 9.11 4.47
N SER A 15 16.92 9.83 5.42
CA SER A 15 15.48 10.09 5.49
C SER A 15 15.13 11.58 5.53
N ARG A 16 13.93 11.92 5.05
CA ARG A 16 13.26 13.16 5.45
C ARG A 16 13.17 13.26 6.97
N SER A 17 13.44 14.45 7.49
CA SER A 17 13.49 14.75 8.93
C SER A 17 12.42 15.74 9.39
N ASP A 18 11.50 16.13 8.49
CA ASP A 18 10.42 17.06 8.82
C ASP A 18 9.35 16.41 9.71
N ASP A 19 8.82 17.17 10.66
CA ASP A 19 7.86 16.69 11.65
C ASP A 19 6.59 16.11 10.97
N ALA A 20 6.11 16.72 9.89
CA ALA A 20 4.92 16.27 9.17
C ALA A 20 5.11 14.86 8.55
N PHE A 21 6.30 14.56 8.04
CA PHE A 21 6.67 13.23 7.56
C PHE A 21 6.78 12.21 8.71
N LEU A 22 7.57 12.53 9.74
CA LEU A 22 7.85 11.60 10.84
C LEU A 22 6.61 11.30 11.71
N LEU A 23 5.70 12.27 11.85
CA LEU A 23 4.42 12.07 12.54
C LEU A 23 3.55 10.98 11.92
N ARG A 24 3.69 10.70 10.62
CA ARG A 24 2.94 9.60 9.94
C ARG A 24 3.27 8.26 10.59
N PHE A 25 4.56 8.02 10.86
CA PHE A 25 5.08 6.78 11.43
C PHE A 25 4.66 6.62 12.89
N LEU A 26 4.82 7.70 13.68
CA LEU A 26 4.37 7.75 15.07
C LEU A 26 2.87 7.45 15.17
N ARG A 27 2.03 8.14 14.40
CA ARG A 27 0.56 7.90 14.40
C ARG A 27 0.22 6.48 13.96
N ALA A 28 0.88 5.95 12.93
CA ALA A 28 0.68 4.58 12.46
C ALA A 28 1.04 3.50 13.50
N ARG A 29 1.86 3.84 14.50
CA ARG A 29 2.28 2.96 15.59
C ARG A 29 1.86 3.45 16.98
N LYS A 30 0.85 4.33 17.06
CA LYS A 30 0.30 4.84 18.32
C LYS A 30 1.37 5.46 19.24
N PHE A 31 2.34 6.15 18.65
CA PHE A 31 3.47 6.79 19.34
C PHE A 31 4.41 5.82 20.09
N ASP A 32 4.35 4.53 19.80
CA ASP A 32 5.37 3.58 20.22
C ASP A 32 6.66 3.85 19.44
N TYR A 33 7.68 4.36 20.13
CA TYR A 33 8.93 4.79 19.52
C TYR A 33 9.63 3.67 18.74
N THR A 34 9.91 2.54 19.41
CA THR A 34 10.63 1.40 18.83
C THR A 34 9.93 0.87 17.59
N ARG A 35 8.59 0.74 17.64
CA ARG A 35 7.82 0.27 16.48
C ARG A 35 7.74 1.31 15.37
N SER A 36 7.73 2.59 15.71
CA SER A 36 7.76 3.68 14.73
C SER A 36 9.08 3.70 13.99
N PHE A 37 10.19 3.57 14.71
CA PHE A 37 11.53 3.48 14.16
C PHE A 37 11.68 2.33 13.18
N GLY A 38 11.29 1.11 13.60
CA GLY A 38 11.30 -0.04 12.69
C GLY A 38 10.42 0.15 11.45
N LEU A 39 9.31 0.88 11.55
CA LEU A 39 8.47 1.20 10.39
C LEU A 39 9.15 2.18 9.43
N VAL A 40 9.90 3.17 9.94
CA VAL A 40 10.68 4.08 9.09
C VAL A 40 11.75 3.29 8.34
N GLN A 41 12.52 2.43 9.04
CA GLN A 41 13.53 1.58 8.43
C GLN A 41 12.93 0.68 7.35
N ASN A 42 11.81 0.00 7.64
CA ASN A 42 11.11 -0.84 6.67
C ASN A 42 10.59 -0.07 5.44
N TYR A 43 10.14 1.17 5.63
CA TYR A 43 9.65 2.04 4.55
C TYR A 43 10.76 2.42 3.57
N TYR A 44 11.97 2.70 4.04
CA TYR A 44 13.12 2.93 3.16
C TYR A 44 13.71 1.64 2.59
N MET A 45 13.79 0.58 3.40
CA MET A 45 14.24 -0.73 2.94
C MET A 45 13.36 -1.28 1.80
N MET A 46 12.05 -1.06 1.86
CA MET A 46 11.13 -1.40 0.76
C MET A 46 11.52 -0.70 -0.54
N ARG A 47 11.95 0.57 -0.48
CA ARG A 47 12.39 1.32 -1.67
C ARG A 47 13.69 0.79 -2.22
N VAL A 48 14.66 0.51 -1.35
CA VAL A 48 15.96 -0.06 -1.73
C VAL A 48 15.78 -1.42 -2.40
N LYS A 49 15.03 -2.34 -1.76
CA LYS A 49 14.78 -3.69 -2.29
C LYS A 49 13.98 -3.70 -3.60
N ASN A 50 13.19 -2.67 -3.87
CA ASN A 50 12.35 -2.57 -5.05
C ASN A 50 12.71 -1.32 -5.88
N ALA A 51 13.99 -1.00 -6.00
CA ALA A 51 14.46 0.24 -6.64
C ALA A 51 13.91 0.44 -8.07
N ASN A 52 13.67 -0.65 -8.81
CA ASN A 52 13.03 -0.61 -10.13
C ASN A 52 11.59 -0.06 -10.09
N ILE A 53 10.83 -0.35 -9.03
CA ILE A 53 9.49 0.20 -8.81
C ILE A 53 9.57 1.67 -8.40
N PHE A 54 10.56 2.06 -7.63
CA PHE A 54 10.68 3.44 -7.14
C PHE A 54 11.48 4.36 -8.08
N LYS A 55 12.01 3.83 -9.19
CA LYS A 55 12.49 4.62 -10.32
C LYS A 55 11.29 5.32 -10.98
N ASP A 56 11.48 6.59 -11.35
CA ASP A 56 10.47 7.43 -12.02
C ASP A 56 9.13 7.48 -11.27
N PHE A 57 9.19 7.52 -9.94
CA PHE A 57 8.04 7.50 -9.03
C PHE A 57 7.26 8.82 -9.02
N THR A 58 6.58 9.13 -10.12
CA THR A 58 5.80 10.35 -10.32
C THR A 58 4.44 10.07 -10.98
N PRO A 59 3.39 10.84 -10.65
CA PRO A 59 2.09 10.71 -11.32
C PRO A 59 2.17 10.93 -12.84
N SER A 60 3.07 11.80 -13.30
CA SER A 60 3.28 12.09 -14.72
C SER A 60 3.79 10.88 -15.49
N PHE A 61 4.68 10.08 -14.90
CA PHE A 61 5.18 8.84 -15.50
C PHE A 61 4.09 7.77 -15.62
N LEU A 62 3.17 7.73 -14.66
CA LEU A 62 2.05 6.77 -14.62
C LEU A 62 0.74 7.31 -15.21
N LYS A 63 0.83 8.36 -16.05
CA LYS A 63 -0.37 8.97 -16.66
C LYS A 63 -1.22 7.94 -17.40
N HIS A 64 -0.61 6.99 -18.12
CA HIS A 64 -1.31 5.92 -18.82
C HIS A 64 -2.08 5.01 -17.85
N VAL A 65 -1.49 4.67 -16.70
CA VAL A 65 -2.17 3.84 -15.67
C VAL A 65 -3.35 4.60 -15.05
N HIS A 66 -3.16 5.87 -14.70
CA HIS A 66 -4.21 6.69 -14.11
C HIS A 66 -5.41 6.88 -15.05
N GLN A 67 -5.18 6.94 -16.36
CA GLN A 67 -6.25 7.02 -17.37
C GLN A 67 -7.11 5.75 -17.45
N LEU A 68 -6.59 4.59 -17.04
CA LEU A 68 -7.38 3.35 -16.93
C LEU A 68 -8.35 3.39 -15.73
N ASN A 69 -8.17 4.35 -14.81
CA ASN A 69 -9.02 4.55 -13.64
C ASN A 69 -9.15 3.29 -12.76
N LEU A 70 -8.12 2.46 -12.70
CA LEU A 70 -8.18 1.16 -12.00
C LEU A 70 -8.15 1.31 -10.48
N GLN A 71 -7.56 2.39 -9.96
CA GLN A 71 -7.46 2.64 -8.52
C GLN A 71 -7.65 4.10 -8.13
N GLY A 72 -8.10 4.32 -6.90
CA GLY A 72 -8.20 5.64 -6.31
C GLY A 72 -8.82 5.64 -4.92
N PHE A 73 -8.80 6.79 -4.27
CA PHE A 73 -9.56 7.03 -3.05
C PHE A 73 -10.90 7.68 -3.37
N LEU A 74 -11.95 7.25 -2.69
CA LEU A 74 -13.24 7.93 -2.75
C LEU A 74 -13.16 9.31 -2.07
N PRO A 75 -13.93 10.30 -2.53
CA PRO A 75 -13.91 11.65 -1.95
C PRO A 75 -14.54 11.70 -0.54
N TYR A 76 -15.26 10.64 -0.15
CA TYR A 76 -15.87 10.48 1.16
C TYR A 76 -15.19 9.37 1.96
N ARG A 77 -15.39 9.45 3.27
CA ARG A 77 -14.94 8.47 4.25
C ARG A 77 -16.09 7.56 4.64
N ASP A 78 -15.77 6.42 5.22
CA ASP A 78 -16.79 5.57 5.83
C ASP A 78 -17.26 6.15 7.19
N PRO A 79 -18.26 5.53 7.85
CA PRO A 79 -18.79 6.03 9.12
C PRO A 79 -17.77 6.09 10.28
N GLU A 80 -16.66 5.34 10.20
CA GLU A 80 -15.57 5.40 11.17
C GLU A 80 -14.50 6.46 10.79
N GLY A 81 -14.76 7.26 9.75
CA GLY A 81 -13.85 8.28 9.26
C GLY A 81 -12.63 7.72 8.54
N ARG A 82 -12.65 6.45 8.11
CA ARG A 82 -11.55 5.80 7.40
C ARG A 82 -11.59 6.17 5.92
N ALA A 83 -10.41 6.34 5.32
CA ALA A 83 -10.31 6.60 3.89
C ALA A 83 -10.60 5.31 3.10
N ILE A 84 -11.40 5.40 2.04
CA ILE A 84 -11.81 4.24 1.25
C ILE A 84 -10.97 4.19 -0.03
N PHE A 85 -10.09 3.21 -0.11
CA PHE A 85 -9.33 2.89 -1.32
C PHE A 85 -10.10 1.87 -2.16
N VAL A 86 -10.20 2.10 -3.46
CA VAL A 86 -10.85 1.18 -4.40
C VAL A 86 -9.83 0.74 -5.45
N PHE A 87 -9.79 -0.56 -5.74
CA PHE A 87 -9.04 -1.13 -6.85
C PHE A 87 -9.91 -2.09 -7.65
N ARG A 88 -9.95 -1.91 -8.97
CA ARG A 88 -10.75 -2.68 -9.92
C ARG A 88 -9.85 -3.67 -10.67
N GLY A 89 -9.42 -4.72 -9.97
CA GLY A 89 -8.39 -5.64 -10.44
C GLY A 89 -8.80 -6.46 -11.66
N GLY A 90 -10.10 -6.76 -11.83
CA GLY A 90 -10.57 -7.50 -13.02
C GLY A 90 -10.77 -6.65 -14.27
N LEU A 91 -10.56 -5.32 -14.19
CA LEU A 91 -10.50 -4.42 -15.35
C LEU A 91 -9.06 -4.18 -15.84
N TRP A 92 -8.07 -4.77 -15.18
CA TRP A 92 -6.67 -4.56 -15.53
C TRP A 92 -6.34 -5.26 -16.85
N ASP A 93 -5.84 -4.51 -17.83
CA ASP A 93 -5.25 -5.08 -19.03
C ASP A 93 -3.72 -5.15 -18.89
N PRO A 94 -3.11 -6.36 -18.76
CA PRO A 94 -1.66 -6.52 -18.65
C PRO A 94 -0.88 -6.07 -19.90
N SER A 95 -1.54 -5.86 -21.03
CA SER A 95 -0.92 -5.31 -22.24
C SER A 95 -0.76 -3.78 -22.20
N LEU A 96 -1.55 -3.09 -21.37
CA LEU A 96 -1.53 -1.63 -21.24
C LEU A 96 -0.63 -1.16 -20.09
N CYS A 97 -0.58 -1.92 -18.98
CA CYS A 97 0.32 -1.63 -17.86
C CYS A 97 0.71 -2.90 -17.11
N SER A 98 1.92 -2.91 -16.54
CA SER A 98 2.41 -4.06 -15.78
C SER A 98 1.84 -4.13 -14.36
N ALA A 99 1.98 -5.27 -13.69
CA ALA A 99 1.65 -5.40 -12.26
C ALA A 99 2.53 -4.50 -11.38
N ASP A 100 3.79 -4.27 -11.78
CA ASP A 100 4.68 -3.32 -11.10
C ASP A 100 4.21 -1.87 -11.29
N ASP A 101 3.67 -1.50 -12.45
CA ASP A 101 3.08 -0.16 -12.66
C ASP A 101 1.82 0.05 -11.81
N LEU A 102 0.97 -0.98 -11.71
CA LEU A 102 -0.19 -0.95 -10.81
C LEU A 102 0.24 -0.78 -9.35
N PHE A 103 1.23 -1.56 -8.91
CA PHE A 103 1.75 -1.43 -7.56
C PHE A 103 2.33 -0.04 -7.33
N ARG A 104 3.13 0.49 -8.27
CA ARG A 104 3.68 1.85 -8.22
C ARG A 104 2.57 2.89 -8.07
N ALA A 105 1.53 2.82 -8.89
CA ALA A 105 0.40 3.76 -8.84
C ALA A 105 -0.40 3.63 -7.53
N ASN A 106 -0.56 2.42 -6.98
CA ASN A 106 -1.17 2.22 -5.65
C ASN A 106 -0.37 2.92 -4.54
N VAL A 107 0.97 2.80 -4.56
CA VAL A 107 1.81 3.49 -3.57
C VAL A 107 1.72 5.01 -3.74
N ILE A 108 1.66 5.55 -4.96
CA ILE A 108 1.45 6.99 -5.20
C ILE A 108 0.12 7.45 -4.59
N CYS A 109 -0.98 6.71 -4.82
CA CYS A 109 -2.28 7.04 -4.21
C CYS A 109 -2.19 7.06 -2.67
N LEU A 110 -1.50 6.09 -2.07
CA LEU A 110 -1.32 6.01 -0.64
C LEU A 110 -0.45 7.15 -0.09
N GLU A 111 0.66 7.49 -0.76
CA GLU A 111 1.54 8.62 -0.40
C GLU A 111 0.77 9.93 -0.41
N LYS A 112 -0.11 10.14 -1.40
CA LYS A 112 -0.97 11.32 -1.43
C LYS A 112 -2.01 11.31 -0.31
N GLN A 113 -2.63 10.16 -0.06
CA GLN A 113 -3.71 10.06 0.93
C GLN A 113 -3.20 10.20 2.37
N ILE A 114 -1.96 9.78 2.65
CA ILE A 114 -1.37 9.86 3.99
C ILE A 114 -0.92 11.28 4.35
N ASP A 115 -0.97 12.25 3.42
CA ASP A 115 -0.84 13.67 3.75
C ASP A 115 -1.96 14.13 4.70
N ASP A 116 -3.15 13.51 4.63
CA ASP A 116 -4.30 13.84 5.48
C ASP A 116 -4.14 13.21 6.88
N PRO A 117 -4.07 14.02 7.97
CA PRO A 117 -3.99 13.52 9.34
C PRO A 117 -5.15 12.60 9.74
N LEU A 118 -6.35 12.80 9.18
CA LEU A 118 -7.50 11.93 9.45
C LEU A 118 -7.27 10.52 8.91
N THR A 119 -6.63 10.39 7.75
CA THR A 119 -6.20 9.07 7.23
C THR A 119 -5.17 8.43 8.15
N GLN A 120 -4.19 9.20 8.62
CA GLN A 120 -3.14 8.69 9.52
C GLN A 120 -3.73 8.13 10.83
N ILE A 121 -4.75 8.80 11.37
CA ILE A 121 -5.39 8.44 12.63
C ILE A 121 -6.41 7.31 12.43
N ASN A 122 -7.39 7.49 11.55
CA ASN A 122 -8.52 6.56 11.40
C ASN A 122 -8.14 5.32 10.61
N GLY A 123 -7.27 5.49 9.61
CA GLY A 123 -6.76 4.43 8.75
C GLY A 123 -7.44 4.38 7.38
N VAL A 124 -7.19 3.27 6.70
CA VAL A 124 -7.63 2.99 5.33
C VAL A 124 -8.42 1.68 5.32
N VAL A 125 -9.51 1.65 4.57
CA VAL A 125 -10.21 0.42 4.16
C VAL A 125 -10.01 0.26 2.66
N ALA A 126 -9.67 -0.95 2.21
CA ALA A 126 -9.53 -1.26 0.80
C ALA A 126 -10.74 -2.06 0.30
N ILE A 127 -11.24 -1.73 -0.88
CA ILE A 127 -12.23 -2.48 -1.64
C ILE A 127 -11.57 -2.96 -2.93
N LEU A 128 -11.48 -4.28 -3.09
CA LEU A 128 -10.90 -4.94 -4.26
C LEU A 128 -12.05 -5.53 -5.06
N ASP A 129 -12.43 -4.87 -6.14
CA ASP A 129 -13.42 -5.37 -7.09
C ASP A 129 -12.74 -6.32 -8.08
N MET A 130 -13.05 -7.61 -7.94
CA MET A 130 -12.46 -8.69 -8.71
C MET A 130 -13.37 -9.16 -9.86
N LYS A 131 -14.43 -8.39 -10.17
CA LYS A 131 -15.32 -8.68 -11.30
C LYS A 131 -14.51 -8.78 -12.60
N MET A 132 -14.72 -9.86 -13.36
CA MET A 132 -13.98 -10.20 -14.59
C MET A 132 -12.52 -10.63 -14.40
N LEU A 133 -12.08 -10.92 -13.16
CA LEU A 133 -10.81 -11.58 -12.95
C LEU A 133 -10.77 -12.91 -13.74
N GLY A 134 -9.64 -13.12 -14.44
CA GLY A 134 -9.44 -14.23 -15.36
C GLY A 134 -7.99 -14.71 -15.34
N PHE A 135 -7.73 -15.88 -15.91
CA PHE A 135 -6.39 -16.51 -15.89
C PHE A 135 -5.28 -15.62 -16.48
N HIS A 136 -5.64 -14.79 -17.46
CA HIS A 136 -4.71 -13.83 -18.04
C HIS A 136 -4.21 -12.80 -17.03
N HIS A 137 -4.97 -12.45 -15.99
CA HIS A 137 -4.48 -11.60 -14.90
C HIS A 137 -3.55 -12.40 -13.97
N VAL A 138 -3.99 -13.60 -13.56
CA VAL A 138 -3.29 -14.45 -12.58
C VAL A 138 -1.88 -14.81 -13.06
N ARG A 139 -1.69 -15.12 -14.36
CA ARG A 139 -0.36 -15.43 -14.93
C ARG A 139 0.65 -14.27 -14.82
N HIS A 140 0.19 -13.02 -14.72
CA HIS A 140 1.05 -11.86 -14.53
C HIS A 140 1.20 -11.47 -13.05
N PHE A 141 0.50 -12.16 -12.14
CA PHE A 141 0.58 -11.95 -10.70
C PHE A 141 1.44 -13.04 -10.03
N SER A 142 2.73 -12.72 -9.84
CA SER A 142 3.68 -13.64 -9.20
C SER A 142 3.69 -13.54 -7.67
N PRO A 143 4.27 -14.55 -6.96
CA PRO A 143 4.50 -14.48 -5.52
C PRO A 143 5.33 -13.27 -5.07
N SER A 144 6.25 -12.76 -5.92
CA SER A 144 7.01 -11.55 -5.58
C SER A 144 6.14 -10.29 -5.55
N HIS A 145 5.10 -10.20 -6.39
CA HIS A 145 4.10 -9.14 -6.30
C HIS A 145 3.27 -9.27 -5.01
N ALA A 146 2.85 -10.48 -4.66
CA ALA A 146 2.14 -10.73 -3.42
C ALA A 146 2.96 -10.31 -2.18
N LEU A 147 4.26 -10.65 -2.14
CA LEU A 147 5.17 -10.24 -1.07
C LEU A 147 5.28 -8.72 -0.93
N LYS A 148 5.39 -7.98 -2.05
CA LYS A 148 5.42 -6.50 -2.05
C LYS A 148 4.13 -5.93 -1.44
N ILE A 149 2.97 -6.42 -1.86
CA ILE A 149 1.66 -5.97 -1.36
C ILE A 149 1.54 -6.26 0.13
N VAL A 150 1.89 -7.47 0.55
CA VAL A 150 1.79 -7.88 1.96
C VAL A 150 2.73 -7.07 2.85
N SER A 151 3.98 -6.86 2.43
CA SER A 151 4.95 -6.01 3.16
C SER A 151 4.44 -4.56 3.28
N LEU A 152 3.93 -3.98 2.18
CA LEU A 152 3.33 -2.66 2.19
C LEU A 152 2.19 -2.54 3.22
N VAL A 153 1.27 -3.52 3.24
CA VAL A 153 0.09 -3.52 4.10
C VAL A 153 0.42 -3.78 5.57
N GLN A 154 1.45 -4.57 5.86
CA GLN A 154 1.76 -5.01 7.23
C GLN A 154 2.66 -4.03 7.97
N ASP A 155 3.80 -3.68 7.36
CA ASP A 155 4.93 -3.17 8.12
C ASP A 155 5.87 -2.24 7.36
N SER A 156 5.58 -1.89 6.10
CA SER A 156 6.43 -0.98 5.31
C SER A 156 5.78 0.34 4.91
N PHE A 157 4.47 0.55 5.13
CA PHE A 157 3.82 1.82 4.83
C PHE A 157 3.22 2.49 6.09
N PRO A 158 3.36 3.81 6.29
CA PRO A 158 2.88 4.51 7.48
C PRO A 158 1.36 4.77 7.47
N ALA A 159 0.56 3.78 7.03
CA ALA A 159 -0.89 3.79 7.11
C ALA A 159 -1.40 2.65 8.00
N ARG A 160 -2.63 2.82 8.50
CA ARG A 160 -3.34 1.80 9.27
C ARG A 160 -4.40 1.14 8.40
N PHE A 161 -4.06 0.06 7.70
CA PHE A 161 -5.05 -0.74 6.99
C PHE A 161 -6.00 -1.39 8.00
N LYS A 162 -7.30 -1.13 7.92
CA LYS A 162 -8.30 -1.58 8.91
C LYS A 162 -9.09 -2.79 8.43
N ALA A 163 -9.42 -2.84 7.14
CA ALA A 163 -10.10 -3.95 6.50
C ALA A 163 -9.72 -4.02 5.02
N VAL A 164 -9.83 -5.21 4.44
CA VAL A 164 -9.73 -5.43 2.99
C VAL A 164 -10.98 -6.21 2.57
N HIS A 165 -11.86 -5.54 1.84
CA HIS A 165 -13.07 -6.15 1.29
C HIS A 165 -12.79 -6.59 -0.14
N ILE A 166 -12.87 -7.89 -0.38
CA ILE A 166 -12.88 -8.44 -1.74
C ILE A 166 -14.35 -8.58 -2.14
N VAL A 167 -14.69 -8.10 -3.32
CA VAL A 167 -16.05 -8.16 -3.86
C VAL A 167 -16.04 -8.68 -5.29
N ASN A 168 -17.13 -9.34 -5.69
CA ASN A 168 -17.31 -9.93 -7.02
C ASN A 168 -16.19 -10.92 -7.41
N GLU A 169 -15.65 -11.67 -6.44
CA GLU A 169 -14.62 -12.65 -6.70
C GLU A 169 -15.17 -13.86 -7.48
N PRO A 170 -14.59 -14.20 -8.64
CA PRO A 170 -14.89 -15.45 -9.30
C PRO A 170 -14.21 -16.62 -8.57
N ALA A 171 -14.65 -17.85 -8.80
CA ALA A 171 -14.01 -19.06 -8.25
C ALA A 171 -12.49 -19.13 -8.51
N LEU A 172 -12.03 -18.53 -9.61
CA LEU A 172 -10.61 -18.41 -9.93
C LEU A 172 -9.79 -17.68 -8.85
N PHE A 173 -10.40 -16.80 -8.07
CA PHE A 173 -9.74 -16.00 -7.03
C PHE A 173 -9.10 -16.87 -5.94
N ASP A 174 -9.56 -18.11 -5.74
CA ASP A 174 -8.93 -19.06 -4.82
C ASP A 174 -7.45 -19.34 -5.17
N LEU A 175 -7.07 -19.26 -6.46
CA LEU A 175 -5.67 -19.37 -6.87
C LEU A 175 -4.85 -18.17 -6.38
N VAL A 176 -5.42 -16.96 -6.46
CA VAL A 176 -4.78 -15.74 -5.95
C VAL A 176 -4.64 -15.84 -4.43
N LEU A 177 -5.68 -16.28 -3.73
CA LEU A 177 -5.63 -16.48 -2.28
C LEU A 177 -4.59 -17.52 -1.88
N THR A 178 -4.40 -18.59 -2.65
CA THR A 178 -3.36 -19.60 -2.38
C THR A 178 -1.96 -19.00 -2.44
N ILE A 179 -1.71 -18.03 -3.32
CA ILE A 179 -0.44 -17.30 -3.40
C ILE A 179 -0.28 -16.34 -2.22
N VAL A 180 -1.35 -15.62 -1.85
CA VAL A 180 -1.27 -14.52 -0.88
C VAL A 180 -1.35 -15.00 0.57
N LYS A 181 -2.26 -15.93 0.89
CA LYS A 181 -2.60 -16.37 2.25
C LYS A 181 -1.41 -16.85 3.10
N PRO A 182 -0.40 -17.57 2.56
CA PRO A 182 0.77 -17.98 3.33
C PRO A 182 1.65 -16.81 3.78
N LEU A 183 1.56 -15.66 3.09
CA LEU A 183 2.40 -14.49 3.33
C LEU A 183 1.79 -13.55 4.37
N ILE A 184 0.46 -13.61 4.55
CA ILE A 184 -0.30 -12.75 5.45
C ILE A 184 -0.10 -13.19 6.91
N SER A 185 0.19 -12.23 7.79
CA SER A 185 0.22 -12.40 9.25
C SER A 185 -1.17 -12.63 9.84
N GLU A 186 -1.27 -13.34 10.97
CA GLU A 186 -2.54 -13.59 11.66
C GLU A 186 -3.34 -12.32 11.97
N LYS A 187 -2.65 -11.19 12.21
CA LYS A 187 -3.30 -9.89 12.44
C LYS A 187 -4.06 -9.39 11.21
N ILE A 188 -3.52 -9.59 10.00
CA ILE A 188 -4.18 -9.17 8.77
C ILE A 188 -5.23 -10.20 8.35
N LYS A 189 -5.05 -11.50 8.60
CA LYS A 189 -6.08 -12.52 8.33
C LYS A 189 -7.39 -12.28 9.09
N LYS A 190 -7.34 -11.61 10.24
CA LYS A 190 -8.51 -11.24 11.06
C LYS A 190 -9.19 -9.93 10.64
N ARG A 191 -8.73 -9.30 9.55
CA ARG A 191 -9.25 -8.03 9.00
C ARG A 191 -9.81 -8.25 7.62
#